data_AF-A0A935MF13-F1
#
_entry.id   AF-A0A935MF13-F1
#
_cell.length_a   1.000
_cell.length_b   1.000
_cell.length_c   1.000
_cell.angle_alpha   90.00
_cell.angle_beta   90.00
_cell.angle_gamma   90.00
#
_symmetry.space_group_name_H-M   'P 1'
#
loop_
_entity.id
_entity.type
_entity.pdbx_description
1 polymer ?
#
loop_
_entity_poly.entity_id
_entity_poly.type
_entity_poly.pdbx_seq_one_letter_code
_entity_poly.pdbx_strand_id
1 'polypeptide(L)'
;MFKPIHGGKKILIDGNDGCTPYECWLPPVGYGSHADTGEVVKTDVIKRSQIKSKQYWERQPLPADWEKRVEAERRMKDIDPDYTDSELEDIRLREIRRIIYGVWFYNNGEPVYITGQHYMLLNYWKFQGKYFDYREPNRDYYYVLQYCIEDPNCLGLIEITKRKEGKTARSGLFLYHYIFRTEAMHGGIQSKTDGDAAEGISKKPS
;
A
#
# COMPACT_ATOMS: atom_id res chain seq x y z
N MET A 1 12.52 -3.81 1.90
CA MET A 1 13.57 -2.85 1.55
C MET A 1 14.86 -3.20 2.27
N PHE A 2 15.15 -4.50 2.40
CA PHE A 2 16.27 -5.02 3.18
C PHE A 2 17.56 -5.02 2.36
N LYS A 3 17.45 -5.40 1.08
CA LYS A 3 18.59 -5.60 0.18
C LYS A 3 18.92 -4.32 -0.57
N PRO A 4 20.22 -4.03 -0.82
CA PRO A 4 20.62 -2.93 -1.69
C PRO A 4 20.00 -3.04 -3.09
N ILE A 5 19.47 -1.93 -3.58
CA ILE A 5 18.91 -1.81 -4.94
C ILE A 5 19.88 -1.00 -5.81
N HIS A 6 20.23 -1.52 -6.98
CA HIS A 6 21.09 -0.81 -7.93
C HIS A 6 20.46 0.52 -8.37
N GLY A 7 21.21 1.62 -8.24
CA GLY A 7 20.72 2.98 -8.52
C GLY A 7 19.70 3.50 -7.48
N GLY A 8 19.42 2.73 -6.44
CA GLY A 8 18.53 3.10 -5.35
C GLY A 8 19.17 4.04 -4.34
N LYS A 9 18.37 4.48 -3.37
CA LYS A 9 18.81 5.37 -2.29
C LYS A 9 18.67 4.65 -0.94
N LYS A 10 19.74 4.65 -0.14
CA LYS A 10 19.66 4.23 1.26
C LYS A 10 19.06 5.34 2.11
N ILE A 11 18.16 4.97 3.01
CA ILE A 11 17.66 5.83 4.09
C ILE A 11 17.81 5.08 5.42
N LEU A 12 18.01 5.84 6.49
CA LEU A 12 18.06 5.32 7.85
C LEU A 12 16.76 5.69 8.54
N ILE A 13 16.09 4.71 9.14
CA ILE A 13 14.88 4.91 9.94
C ILE A 13 15.16 4.39 11.33
N ASP A 14 15.11 5.27 12.32
CA ASP A 14 15.34 4.87 13.70
C ASP A 14 14.21 3.96 14.20
N GLY A 15 14.60 2.87 14.86
CA GLY A 15 13.66 2.07 15.65
C GLY A 15 13.22 2.85 16.89
N ASN A 16 12.00 2.59 17.37
CA ASN A 16 11.50 3.17 18.61
C ASN A 16 12.29 2.74 19.87
N ASP A 17 13.18 1.75 19.74
CA ASP A 17 14.06 1.23 20.81
C ASP A 17 15.39 1.99 20.92
N GLY A 18 15.69 2.89 19.97
CA GLY A 18 16.91 3.69 19.95
C GLY A 18 18.20 2.89 19.80
N CYS A 19 18.12 1.61 19.40
CA CYS A 19 19.28 0.71 19.39
C CYS A 19 19.99 0.66 18.03
N THR A 20 19.27 0.39 16.94
CA THR A 20 19.88 0.30 15.60
C THR A 20 18.89 0.78 14.54
N PRO A 21 19.27 1.73 13.68
CA PRO A 21 18.41 2.18 12.59
C PRO A 21 18.23 1.09 11.54
N TYR A 22 17.04 1.02 10.97
CA TYR A 22 16.75 0.21 9.79
C TYR A 22 17.37 0.86 8.56
N GLU A 23 18.27 0.13 7.89
CA GLU A 23 18.86 0.53 6.62
C GLU A 23 17.90 0.18 5.46
N CYS A 24 16.94 1.05 5.19
CA CYS A 24 15.97 0.81 4.13
C CYS A 24 16.51 1.26 2.77
N TRP A 25 16.46 0.38 1.79
CA TRP A 25 16.86 0.67 0.41
C TRP A 25 15.63 0.98 -0.45
N LEU A 26 15.56 2.23 -0.91
CA LEU A 26 14.52 2.70 -1.81
C LEU A 26 14.92 2.43 -3.27
N PRO A 27 13.96 2.13 -4.15
CA PRO A 27 14.22 2.05 -5.58
C PRO A 27 14.66 3.43 -6.14
N PRO A 28 15.23 3.48 -7.35
CA PRO A 28 15.43 4.74 -8.06
C PRO A 28 14.09 5.45 -8.33
N VAL A 29 14.11 6.78 -8.45
CA VAL A 29 12.89 7.55 -8.77
C VAL A 29 12.28 7.07 -10.09
N GLY A 30 10.98 6.76 -10.09
CA GLY A 30 10.28 6.17 -11.22
C GLY A 30 10.36 4.65 -11.32
N TYR A 31 10.98 3.99 -10.35
CA TYR A 31 10.99 2.54 -10.21
C TYR A 31 10.37 2.12 -8.89
N GLY A 32 9.73 0.96 -8.87
CA GLY A 32 9.08 0.35 -7.72
C GLY A 32 9.64 -1.04 -7.47
N SER A 33 9.53 -1.52 -6.23
CA SER A 33 9.98 -2.86 -5.84
C SER A 33 8.80 -3.74 -5.50
N HIS A 34 8.76 -4.94 -6.06
CA HIS A 34 7.78 -5.96 -5.68
C HIS A 34 7.97 -6.34 -4.20
N ALA A 35 6.86 -6.47 -3.47
CA ALA A 35 6.88 -6.69 -2.02
C ALA A 35 7.54 -8.02 -1.59
N ASP A 36 7.40 -9.11 -2.35
CA ASP A 36 8.03 -10.40 -1.98
C ASP A 36 9.30 -10.71 -2.76
N THR A 37 9.27 -10.58 -4.10
CA THR A 37 10.41 -10.99 -4.95
C THR A 37 11.57 -10.01 -4.93
N GLY A 38 11.33 -8.74 -4.56
CA GLY A 38 12.32 -7.67 -4.67
C GLY A 38 12.60 -7.24 -6.11
N GLU A 39 11.81 -7.71 -7.09
CA GLU A 39 11.92 -7.29 -8.49
C GLU A 39 11.67 -5.79 -8.62
N VAL A 40 12.54 -5.10 -9.37
CA VAL A 40 12.46 -3.65 -9.56
C VAL A 40 11.99 -3.34 -10.98
N VAL A 41 10.84 -2.68 -11.10
CA VAL A 41 10.21 -2.32 -12.38
C VAL A 41 9.87 -0.85 -12.43
N LYS A 42 9.61 -0.31 -13.63
CA LYS A 42 9.12 1.07 -13.75
C LYS A 42 7.75 1.22 -13.11
N THR A 43 7.57 2.30 -12.36
CA THR A 43 6.29 2.67 -11.76
C THR A 43 5.99 4.16 -11.96
N ASP A 44 4.79 4.57 -11.57
CA ASP A 44 4.32 5.93 -11.76
C ASP A 44 5.05 6.94 -10.88
N VAL A 45 5.24 8.14 -11.41
CA VAL A 45 5.69 9.33 -10.67
C VAL A 45 4.59 10.38 -10.73
N ILE A 46 3.78 10.42 -9.69
CA ILE A 46 2.58 11.26 -9.61
C ILE A 46 2.99 12.69 -9.26
N LYS A 47 2.69 13.64 -10.16
CA LYS A 47 2.94 15.06 -9.95
C LYS A 47 1.63 15.82 -9.95
N ARG A 48 1.13 16.12 -8.75
CA ARG A 48 -0.14 16.84 -8.55
C ARG A 48 -0.14 18.26 -9.13
N SER A 49 0.98 18.97 -9.03
CA SER A 49 1.09 20.36 -9.49
C SER A 49 2.51 20.70 -9.93
N GLN A 50 2.66 21.72 -10.79
CA GLN A 50 3.95 22.32 -11.10
C GLN A 50 4.49 23.20 -9.97
N ILE A 51 3.60 23.74 -9.11
CA ILE A 51 3.96 24.60 -7.98
C ILE A 51 4.38 23.71 -6.80
N LYS A 52 5.61 23.87 -6.30
CA LYS A 52 6.19 23.05 -5.22
C LYS A 52 5.28 22.97 -3.98
N SER A 53 4.79 24.10 -3.48
CA SER A 53 3.92 24.14 -2.28
C SER A 53 2.55 23.46 -2.47
N LYS A 54 2.14 23.16 -3.71
CA LYS A 54 0.91 22.43 -4.04
C LYS A 54 1.16 20.95 -4.37
N GLN A 55 2.40 20.49 -4.23
CA GLN A 55 2.78 19.09 -4.38
C GLN A 55 2.63 18.39 -3.04
N TYR A 56 1.64 17.52 -2.95
CA TYR A 56 1.36 16.64 -1.83
C TYR A 56 0.56 15.45 -2.36
N TRP A 57 0.44 14.40 -1.55
CA TRP A 57 -0.35 13.23 -1.90
C TRP A 57 -1.81 13.60 -2.10
N GLU A 58 -2.37 13.25 -3.25
CA GLU A 58 -3.79 13.33 -3.51
C GLU A 58 -4.28 11.96 -3.98
N ARG A 59 -5.41 11.54 -3.41
CA ARG A 59 -6.03 10.26 -3.75
C ARG A 59 -6.22 10.16 -5.26
N GLN A 60 -5.98 8.98 -5.81
CA GLN A 60 -6.16 8.65 -7.22
C GLN A 60 -7.49 7.86 -7.34
N PRO A 61 -8.65 8.53 -7.39
CA PRO A 61 -9.93 7.85 -7.48
C PRO A 61 -10.05 7.08 -8.79
N LEU A 62 -10.81 5.99 -8.74
CA LEU A 62 -11.31 5.34 -9.96
C LEU A 62 -12.23 6.31 -10.73
N PRO A 63 -12.41 6.12 -12.05
CA PRO A 63 -13.34 6.92 -12.84
C PRO A 63 -14.74 6.97 -12.22
N ALA A 64 -15.44 8.10 -12.38
CA ALA A 64 -16.75 8.31 -11.76
C ALA A 64 -17.82 7.31 -12.25
N ASP A 65 -17.62 6.75 -13.45
CA ASP A 65 -18.47 5.75 -14.08
C ASP A 65 -17.97 4.30 -13.89
N TRP A 66 -16.92 4.09 -13.07
CA TRP A 66 -16.31 2.78 -12.81
C TRP A 66 -17.34 1.70 -12.49
N GLU A 67 -18.22 1.94 -11.51
CA GLU A 67 -19.23 0.96 -11.08
C GLU A 67 -20.20 0.60 -12.20
N LYS A 68 -20.59 1.59 -13.02
CA LYS A 68 -21.48 1.36 -14.16
C LYS A 68 -20.83 0.50 -15.23
N ARG A 69 -19.54 0.75 -15.51
CA ARG A 69 -18.76 -0.03 -16.48
C ARG A 69 -18.56 -1.47 -16.01
N VAL A 70 -18.20 -1.67 -14.74
CA VAL A 70 -18.04 -3.01 -14.16
C VAL A 70 -19.34 -3.81 -14.24
N GLU A 71 -20.47 -3.18 -13.92
CA GLU A 71 -21.79 -3.82 -14.03
C GLU A 71 -22.16 -4.12 -15.49
N ALA A 72 -21.77 -3.27 -16.45
CA ALA A 72 -21.96 -3.55 -17.87
C ALA A 72 -21.09 -4.73 -18.35
N GLU A 73 -19.83 -4.80 -17.95
CA GLU A 73 -18.94 -5.94 -18.25
C GLU A 73 -19.50 -7.24 -17.69
N ARG A 74 -20.03 -7.21 -16.45
CA ARG A 74 -20.65 -8.38 -15.82
C ARG A 74 -21.82 -8.92 -16.65
N ARG A 75 -22.72 -8.05 -17.11
CA ARG A 75 -23.84 -8.44 -17.97
C ARG A 75 -23.39 -9.03 -19.31
N MET A 76 -22.28 -8.55 -19.85
CA MET A 76 -21.71 -9.13 -21.08
C MET A 76 -21.08 -10.50 -20.80
N LYS A 77 -20.44 -10.69 -19.66
CA LYS A 77 -19.88 -11.99 -19.23
C LYS A 77 -20.94 -13.07 -19.03
N ASP A 78 -22.17 -12.70 -18.68
CA ASP A 78 -23.30 -13.65 -18.64
C ASP A 78 -23.67 -14.19 -20.04
N ILE A 79 -23.31 -13.47 -21.12
CA ILE A 79 -23.57 -13.85 -22.52
C ILE A 79 -22.31 -14.50 -23.15
N ASP A 80 -21.16 -13.89 -22.94
CA ASP A 80 -19.84 -14.31 -23.42
C ASP A 80 -18.85 -14.30 -22.24
N PRO A 81 -18.58 -15.47 -21.62
CA PRO A 81 -17.71 -15.57 -20.45
C PRO A 81 -16.29 -15.02 -20.64
N ASP A 82 -15.80 -14.97 -21.87
CA ASP A 82 -14.46 -14.50 -22.22
C ASP A 82 -14.41 -12.98 -22.47
N TYR A 83 -15.56 -12.30 -22.50
CA TYR A 83 -15.63 -10.86 -22.71
C TYR A 83 -14.87 -10.10 -21.61
N THR A 84 -13.99 -9.20 -22.02
CA THR A 84 -13.29 -8.28 -21.12
C THR A 84 -13.27 -6.88 -21.72
N ASP A 85 -13.65 -5.88 -20.93
CA ASP A 85 -13.58 -4.49 -21.36
C ASP A 85 -12.12 -4.01 -21.25
N SER A 86 -11.51 -3.67 -22.39
CA SER A 86 -10.10 -3.29 -22.45
C SER A 86 -9.76 -2.05 -21.61
N GLU A 87 -10.66 -1.06 -21.52
CA GLU A 87 -10.39 0.15 -20.72
C GLU A 87 -10.46 -0.15 -19.22
N LEU A 88 -11.42 -0.99 -18.81
CA LEU A 88 -11.48 -1.48 -17.43
C LEU A 88 -10.24 -2.29 -17.07
N GLU A 89 -9.80 -3.16 -17.98
CA GLU A 89 -8.63 -3.98 -17.75
C GLU A 89 -7.36 -3.15 -17.63
N ASP A 90 -7.18 -2.13 -18.48
CA ASP A 90 -6.07 -1.18 -18.36
C ASP A 90 -6.04 -0.48 -17.00
N ILE A 91 -7.21 -0.08 -16.49
CA ILE A 91 -7.33 0.51 -15.15
C ILE A 91 -6.97 -0.53 -14.08
N ARG A 92 -7.50 -1.76 -14.16
CA ARG A 92 -7.19 -2.85 -13.19
C ARG A 92 -5.70 -3.12 -13.15
N LEU A 93 -5.07 -3.33 -14.30
CA LEU A 93 -3.65 -3.62 -14.42
C LEU A 93 -2.79 -2.47 -13.88
N ARG A 94 -3.19 -1.21 -14.13
CA ARG A 94 -2.53 -0.04 -13.53
C ARG A 94 -2.60 -0.07 -12.01
N GLU A 95 -3.79 -0.26 -11.44
CA GLU A 95 -3.96 -0.26 -9.98
C GLU A 95 -3.25 -1.44 -9.31
N ILE A 96 -3.30 -2.63 -9.92
CA ILE A 96 -2.56 -3.81 -9.47
C ILE A 96 -1.06 -3.51 -9.48
N ARG A 97 -0.52 -2.91 -10.55
CA ARG A 97 0.90 -2.53 -10.61
C ARG A 97 1.27 -1.59 -9.46
N ARG A 98 0.44 -0.59 -9.15
CA ARG A 98 0.69 0.34 -8.03
C ARG A 98 0.63 -0.35 -6.67
N ILE A 99 -0.28 -1.32 -6.50
CA ILE A 99 -0.42 -2.11 -5.27
C ILE A 99 0.74 -3.11 -5.08
N ILE A 100 1.33 -3.60 -6.17
CA ILE A 100 2.45 -4.54 -6.12
C ILE A 100 3.79 -3.82 -5.95
N TYR A 101 4.03 -2.79 -6.78
CA TYR A 101 5.32 -2.13 -6.91
C TYR A 101 5.41 -0.78 -6.22
N GLY A 102 4.33 -0.28 -5.61
CA GLY A 102 4.30 1.08 -5.07
C GLY A 102 4.32 2.15 -6.15
N VAL A 103 4.37 3.42 -5.74
CA VAL A 103 4.44 4.58 -6.64
C VAL A 103 5.30 5.68 -6.03
N TRP A 104 5.74 6.61 -6.87
CA TRP A 104 6.31 7.87 -6.43
C TRP A 104 5.27 8.97 -6.51
N PHE A 105 5.39 9.96 -5.64
CA PHE A 105 4.70 11.24 -5.78
C PHE A 105 5.61 12.40 -5.38
N TYR A 106 5.31 13.61 -5.84
CA TYR A 106 6.01 14.80 -5.38
C TYR A 106 5.40 15.35 -4.09
N ASN A 107 6.25 15.57 -3.09
CA ASN A 107 5.93 16.25 -1.83
C ASN A 107 6.84 17.48 -1.67
N ASN A 108 6.28 18.68 -1.83
CA ASN A 108 7.01 19.95 -1.73
C ASN A 108 8.32 20.01 -2.55
N GLY A 109 8.32 19.51 -3.78
CA GLY A 109 9.49 19.49 -4.67
C GLY A 109 10.28 18.19 -4.65
N GLU A 110 10.11 17.35 -3.63
CA GLU A 110 10.88 16.13 -3.45
C GLU A 110 10.07 14.89 -3.89
N PRO A 111 10.64 13.98 -4.70
CA PRO A 111 10.01 12.72 -5.01
C PRO A 111 10.04 11.80 -3.78
N VAL A 112 8.87 11.34 -3.36
CA VAL A 112 8.68 10.43 -2.23
C VAL A 112 8.08 9.14 -2.76
N TYR A 113 8.73 8.03 -2.45
CA TYR A 113 8.18 6.71 -2.73
C TYR A 113 7.14 6.32 -1.67
N ILE A 114 6.11 5.60 -2.07
CA ILE A 114 5.18 4.92 -1.18
C ILE A 114 5.09 3.47 -1.64
N THR A 115 5.23 2.54 -0.69
CA THR A 115 5.10 1.10 -1.00
C THR A 115 3.68 0.79 -1.46
N GLY A 116 3.50 -0.36 -2.10
CA GLY A 116 2.19 -0.80 -2.54
C GLY A 116 1.16 -0.90 -1.42
N GLN A 117 1.58 -1.36 -0.23
CA GLN A 117 0.72 -1.35 0.97
C GLN A 117 0.37 0.07 1.40
N HIS A 118 1.33 1.00 1.42
CA HIS A 118 1.04 2.39 1.79
C HIS A 118 0.09 3.06 0.77
N TYR A 119 0.31 2.80 -0.53
CA TYR A 119 -0.59 3.25 -1.59
C TYR A 119 -2.02 2.75 -1.36
N MET A 120 -2.17 1.47 -1.04
CA MET A 120 -3.47 0.86 -0.79
C MET A 120 -4.18 1.46 0.43
N LEU A 121 -3.44 1.77 1.50
CA LEU A 121 -3.97 2.47 2.68
C LEU A 121 -4.56 3.83 2.28
N LEU A 122 -3.78 4.62 1.53
CA LEU A 122 -4.14 5.98 1.17
C LEU A 122 -5.27 6.02 0.12
N ASN A 123 -5.30 5.07 -0.81
CA ASN A 123 -6.19 5.14 -1.96
C ASN A 123 -7.54 4.44 -1.75
N TYR A 124 -7.53 3.31 -1.05
CA TYR A 124 -8.68 2.40 -0.97
C TYR A 124 -9.17 2.15 0.45
N TRP A 125 -8.31 2.23 1.45
CA TRP A 125 -8.72 1.93 2.82
C TRP A 125 -9.49 3.11 3.43
N LYS A 126 -10.72 2.83 3.88
CA LYS A 126 -11.55 3.79 4.62
C LYS A 126 -11.60 3.40 6.09
N PHE A 127 -11.42 4.36 6.97
CA PHE A 127 -11.66 4.20 8.40
C PHE A 127 -12.70 5.21 8.85
N GLN A 128 -13.82 4.73 9.39
CA GLN A 128 -14.95 5.57 9.82
C GLN A 128 -15.41 6.56 8.72
N GLY A 129 -15.49 6.08 7.48
CA GLY A 129 -15.95 6.85 6.32
C GLY A 129 -14.92 7.82 5.72
N LYS A 130 -13.71 7.94 6.30
CA LYS A 130 -12.65 8.83 5.79
C LYS A 130 -11.46 8.03 5.25
N TYR A 131 -10.81 8.58 4.23
CA TYR A 131 -9.53 8.07 3.73
C TYR A 131 -8.38 8.58 4.59
N PHE A 132 -7.25 7.90 4.52
CA PHE A 132 -6.03 8.31 5.20
C PHE A 132 -5.32 9.42 4.43
N ASP A 133 -4.82 10.42 5.16
CA ASP A 133 -3.88 11.40 4.64
C ASP A 133 -2.46 10.83 4.68
N TYR A 134 -1.62 11.27 3.74
CA TYR A 134 -0.19 10.96 3.78
C TYR A 134 0.45 11.59 5.01
N ARG A 135 1.26 10.79 5.72
CA ARG A 135 2.08 11.22 6.85
C ARG A 135 3.44 10.55 6.75
N GLU A 136 4.51 11.30 6.98
CA GLU A 136 5.87 10.76 6.93
C GLU A 136 6.10 9.60 7.93
N PRO A 137 5.57 9.61 9.16
CA PRO A 137 5.67 8.45 10.05
C PRO A 137 5.02 7.18 9.48
N ASN A 138 3.94 7.31 8.71
CA ASN A 138 3.33 6.15 8.05
C ASN A 138 4.22 5.63 6.92
N ARG A 139 4.86 6.53 6.15
CA ARG A 139 5.85 6.15 5.14
C ARG A 139 6.96 5.32 5.77
N ASP A 140 7.53 5.82 6.86
CA ASP A 140 8.65 5.15 7.54
C ASP A 140 8.22 3.79 8.10
N TYR A 141 7.03 3.71 8.70
CA TYR A 141 6.45 2.42 9.10
C TYR A 141 6.37 1.44 7.94
N TYR A 142 5.84 1.85 6.78
CA TYR A 142 5.69 0.95 5.63
C TYR A 142 7.03 0.55 5.00
N TYR A 143 8.06 1.39 5.12
CA TYR A 143 9.41 1.03 4.72
C TYR A 143 10.03 -0.01 5.65
N VAL A 144 9.89 0.17 6.97
CA VAL A 144 10.33 -0.81 7.97
C VAL A 144 9.55 -2.12 7.84
N LEU A 145 8.23 -2.06 7.63
CA LEU A 145 7.42 -3.26 7.38
C LEU A 145 7.93 -4.01 6.16
N GLN A 146 8.21 -3.31 5.06
CA GLN A 146 8.75 -3.90 3.84
C GLN A 146 10.19 -4.41 4.04
N TYR A 147 10.99 -3.78 4.91
CA TYR A 147 12.29 -4.29 5.33
C TYR A 147 12.13 -5.64 6.04
N CYS A 148 11.26 -5.73 7.04
CA CYS A 148 10.98 -6.96 7.79
C CYS A 148 10.46 -8.10 6.90
N ILE A 149 9.62 -7.79 5.90
CA ILE A 149 9.12 -8.79 4.96
C ILE A 149 10.25 -9.40 4.10
N GLU A 150 11.24 -8.59 3.72
CA GLU A 150 12.33 -9.04 2.83
C GLU A 150 13.54 -9.64 3.56
N ASP A 151 13.69 -9.37 4.86
CA ASP A 151 14.77 -9.93 5.66
C ASP A 151 14.45 -11.41 5.99
N PRO A 152 15.24 -12.38 5.47
CA PRO A 152 14.98 -13.81 5.69
C PRO A 152 15.14 -14.23 7.16
N ASN A 153 15.75 -13.39 8.01
CA ASN A 153 15.92 -13.65 9.44
C ASN A 153 14.86 -12.94 10.31
N CYS A 154 13.97 -12.15 9.71
CA CYS A 154 12.94 -11.43 10.44
C CYS A 154 11.65 -12.26 10.50
N LEU A 155 11.20 -12.57 11.73
CA LEU A 155 9.97 -13.33 11.95
C LEU A 155 8.71 -12.44 12.01
N GLY A 156 8.88 -11.12 12.11
CA GLY A 156 7.78 -10.17 12.20
C GLY A 156 8.17 -8.83 12.80
N LEU A 157 7.22 -7.91 12.79
CA LEU A 157 7.36 -6.55 13.29
C LEU A 157 6.53 -6.35 14.56
N ILE A 158 7.16 -5.86 15.62
CA ILE A 158 6.48 -5.42 16.84
C ILE A 158 6.35 -3.90 16.80
N GLU A 159 5.11 -3.40 16.87
CA GLU A 159 4.83 -1.98 16.80
C GLU A 159 4.24 -1.44 18.12
N ILE A 160 4.94 -0.52 18.76
CA ILE A 160 4.44 0.23 19.93
C ILE A 160 3.91 1.58 19.45
N THR A 161 2.64 1.85 19.71
CA THR A 161 1.91 2.98 19.13
C THR A 161 1.07 3.73 20.15
N LYS A 162 0.75 4.99 19.84
CA LYS A 162 -0.16 5.81 20.64
C LYS A 162 -1.63 5.42 20.38
N ARG A 163 -2.53 5.91 21.22
CA ARG A 163 -3.97 5.78 20.97
C ARG A 163 -4.37 6.56 19.71
N LYS A 164 -5.28 5.99 18.92
CA LYS A 164 -5.87 6.60 17.70
C LYS A 164 -4.87 6.89 16.57
N GLU A 165 -3.80 6.11 16.48
CA GLU A 165 -2.78 6.27 15.42
C GLU A 165 -3.15 5.57 14.10
N GLY A 166 -4.15 4.68 14.11
CA GLY A 166 -4.57 3.93 12.92
C GLY A 166 -3.90 2.55 12.75
N LYS A 167 -3.21 2.05 13.78
CA LYS A 167 -2.56 0.72 13.79
C LYS A 167 -3.45 -0.42 13.32
N THR A 168 -4.72 -0.45 13.73
CA THR A 168 -5.66 -1.52 13.33
C THR A 168 -5.89 -1.54 11.82
N ALA A 169 -5.96 -0.37 11.18
CA ALA A 169 -6.06 -0.28 9.73
C ALA A 169 -4.76 -0.75 9.06
N ARG A 170 -3.58 -0.37 9.60
CA ARG A 170 -2.29 -0.81 9.07
C ARG A 170 -2.10 -2.32 9.19
N SER A 171 -2.38 -2.91 10.35
CA SER A 171 -2.29 -4.37 10.57
C SER A 171 -3.30 -5.16 9.75
N GLY A 172 -4.55 -4.68 9.66
CA GLY A 172 -5.57 -5.30 8.80
C GLY A 172 -5.18 -5.26 7.33
N LEU A 173 -4.59 -4.13 6.88
CA LEU A 173 -4.10 -3.99 5.53
C LEU A 173 -2.89 -4.88 5.24
N PHE A 174 -1.96 -5.02 6.18
CA PHE A 174 -0.82 -5.95 6.04
C PHE A 174 -1.31 -7.36 5.73
N LEU A 175 -2.30 -7.85 6.49
CA LEU A 175 -2.89 -9.16 6.27
C LEU A 175 -3.63 -9.23 4.93
N TYR A 176 -4.48 -8.24 4.65
CA TYR A 176 -5.26 -8.22 3.41
C TYR A 176 -4.37 -8.17 2.17
N HIS A 177 -3.30 -7.37 2.18
CA HIS A 177 -2.38 -7.24 1.07
C HIS A 177 -1.61 -8.55 0.80
N TYR A 178 -1.27 -9.29 1.85
CA TYR A 178 -0.63 -10.60 1.69
C TYR A 178 -1.56 -11.64 1.07
N ILE A 179 -2.81 -11.71 1.55
CA ILE A 179 -3.85 -12.60 0.99
C ILE A 179 -4.17 -12.20 -0.46
N PHE A 180 -4.27 -10.89 -0.73
CA PHE A 180 -4.60 -10.38 -2.06
C PHE A 180 -3.57 -10.80 -3.13
N ARG A 181 -2.30 -10.93 -2.78
CA ARG A 181 -1.21 -11.24 -3.73
C ARG A 181 -0.81 -12.71 -3.77
N THR A 182 -1.35 -13.52 -2.85
CA THR A 182 -0.96 -14.93 -2.70
C THR A 182 -2.17 -15.82 -2.87
N GLU A 183 -2.12 -16.69 -3.87
CA GLU A 183 -3.21 -17.64 -4.13
C GLU A 183 -3.40 -18.60 -2.96
N ALA A 184 -4.68 -18.88 -2.62
CA ALA A 184 -5.08 -19.81 -1.57
C ALA A 184 -4.47 -19.56 -0.18
N MET A 185 -4.17 -18.30 0.15
CA MET A 185 -3.59 -17.93 1.44
C MET A 185 -4.65 -17.53 2.47
N HIS A 186 -4.42 -17.90 3.73
CA HIS A 186 -5.26 -17.52 4.87
C HIS A 186 -4.50 -16.59 5.81
N GLY A 187 -5.22 -15.60 6.36
CA GLY A 187 -4.69 -14.70 7.37
C GLY A 187 -5.48 -14.79 8.68
N GLY A 188 -4.77 -14.89 9.80
CA GLY A 188 -5.35 -14.94 11.13
C GLY A 188 -5.18 -13.62 11.89
N ILE A 189 -6.13 -13.31 12.76
CA ILE A 189 -6.09 -12.14 13.64
C ILE A 189 -6.45 -12.61 15.04
N GLN A 190 -5.66 -12.17 16.01
CA GLN A 190 -5.85 -12.53 17.40
C GLN A 190 -5.96 -11.29 18.26
N SER A 191 -6.89 -11.32 19.21
CA SER A 191 -7.07 -10.31 20.24
C SER A 191 -7.23 -10.99 21.60
N LYS A 192 -7.45 -10.20 22.65
CA LYS A 192 -7.69 -10.70 24.00
C LYS A 192 -8.94 -11.58 24.08
N THR A 193 -9.98 -11.23 23.31
CA THR A 193 -11.21 -12.01 23.17
C THR A 193 -11.63 -12.09 21.70
N ASP A 194 -12.44 -13.10 21.35
CA ASP A 194 -12.96 -13.28 19.99
C ASP A 194 -13.85 -12.10 19.57
N GLY A 195 -14.63 -11.55 20.51
CA GLY A 195 -15.45 -10.36 20.28
C GLY A 195 -14.63 -9.13 19.93
N ASP A 196 -13.51 -8.92 20.63
CA ASP A 196 -12.60 -7.80 20.35
C ASP A 196 -11.90 -7.94 18.99
N ALA A 197 -11.58 -9.18 18.58
CA ALA A 197 -10.99 -9.45 17.27
C ALA A 197 -11.97 -9.10 16.13
N ALA A 198 -13.24 -9.50 16.27
CA ALA A 198 -14.29 -9.13 15.33
C ALA A 198 -14.50 -7.61 15.32
N GLU A 199 -14.72 -6.98 16.47
CA GLU A 199 -15.03 -5.55 16.56
C GLU A 199 -13.91 -4.65 15.98
N GLY A 200 -12.64 -5.03 16.18
CA GLY A 200 -11.51 -4.26 15.68
C GLY A 200 -11.51 -4.05 14.17
N ILE A 201 -12.14 -4.94 13.41
CA ILE A 201 -12.01 -5.00 11.95
C ILE A 201 -13.37 -5.01 11.24
N SER A 202 -14.35 -5.70 11.80
CA SER A 202 -15.65 -5.93 11.19
C SER A 202 -16.72 -4.92 11.60
N LYS A 203 -16.36 -3.74 12.13
CA LYS A 203 -17.36 -2.70 12.40
C LYS A 203 -18.06 -2.33 11.09
N LYS A 204 -19.25 -2.90 10.89
CA LYS A 204 -20.20 -2.49 9.86
C LYS A 204 -20.34 -0.98 9.98
N PRO A 205 -20.22 -0.22 8.89
CA PRO A 205 -20.60 1.19 8.92
C PRO A 205 -22.05 1.25 9.42
N SER A 206 -22.27 2.00 10.49
CA SER A 206 -23.60 2.41 10.96
C SER A 206 -24.29 3.26 9.91
#